data_AF-A0ABD2IWH9-F1
#
_entry.id   AF-A0ABD2IWH9-F1
#
_cell.length_a   1.000
_cell.length_b   1.000
_cell.length_c   1.000
_cell.angle_alpha   90.00
_cell.angle_beta   90.00
_cell.angle_gamma   90.00
#
_symmetry.space_group_name_H-M   'P 1'
#
loop_
_entity.id
_entity.type
_entity.pdbx_description
1 polymer ?
#
loop_
_entity_poly.entity_id
_entity_poly.type
_entity_poly.pdbx_seq_one_letter_code
_entity_poly.pdbx_strand_id
1 'polypeptide(L)'
;MSKSATDWIKLLLSTGEYADVHFLVGDGDEKELVPAHKLILKKASDVFEAMFRFDSQNVKVENASANCCSVVEMPDVEPAAFKLMLSFIYADDLSGLNGDNAMAVLYAAKKYNIPGLFGPCLDVPVFELSNIFMAYAHACLFDLEDFANDCLQPRPSSLTLGLN
;
A
#
# COMPACT_ATOMS: atom_id res chain seq x y z
N MET A 1 -27.01 16.69 5.87
CA MET A 1 -25.73 16.05 6.23
C MET A 1 -24.67 16.72 5.38
N SER A 2 -23.75 17.51 5.95
CA SER A 2 -22.66 18.09 5.15
C SER A 2 -21.66 16.98 4.84
N LYS A 3 -21.36 16.78 3.56
CA LYS A 3 -20.30 15.86 3.14
C LYS A 3 -18.97 16.36 3.72
N SER A 4 -18.25 15.49 4.42
CA SER A 4 -16.91 15.78 4.91
C SER A 4 -15.94 15.89 3.73
N ALA A 5 -14.85 16.64 3.87
CA ALA A 5 -13.79 16.69 2.86
C ALA A 5 -13.27 15.28 2.52
N THR A 6 -13.22 14.40 3.52
CA THR A 6 -12.84 12.99 3.39
C THR A 6 -13.77 12.22 2.46
N ASP A 7 -15.07 12.50 2.45
CA ASP A 7 -16.05 11.77 1.62
C ASP A 7 -15.80 12.02 0.12
N TRP A 8 -15.44 13.26 -0.24
CA TRP A 8 -15.13 13.61 -1.62
C TRP A 8 -13.78 13.04 -2.07
N ILE A 9 -12.78 13.00 -1.19
CA ILE A 9 -11.48 12.39 -1.52
C ILE A 9 -11.63 10.88 -1.70
N LYS A 10 -12.42 10.20 -0.87
CA LYS A 10 -12.77 8.78 -1.09
C LYS A 10 -13.48 8.56 -2.42
N LEU A 11 -14.35 9.49 -2.82
CA LEU A 11 -15.03 9.43 -4.12
C LEU A 11 -14.04 9.55 -5.29
N LEU A 12 -13.04 10.44 -5.21
CA LEU A 12 -12.00 10.55 -6.24
C LEU A 12 -11.25 9.24 -6.44
N LEU A 13 -10.91 8.54 -5.35
CA LEU A 13 -10.26 7.23 -5.44
C LEU A 13 -11.18 6.18 -6.08
N SER A 14 -12.46 6.15 -5.71
CA SER A 14 -13.38 5.12 -6.19
C SER A 14 -13.84 5.32 -7.63
N THR A 15 -14.00 6.57 -8.08
CA THR A 15 -14.41 6.87 -9.46
C THR A 15 -13.22 6.96 -10.41
N GLY A 16 -12.03 7.31 -9.92
CA GLY A 16 -10.87 7.61 -10.74
C GLY A 16 -11.03 8.87 -11.60
N GLU A 17 -12.05 9.69 -11.34
CA GLU A 17 -12.25 10.95 -12.07
C GLU A 17 -11.08 11.89 -11.85
N TYR A 18 -10.57 12.48 -12.94
CA TYR A 18 -9.39 13.36 -12.95
C TYR A 18 -8.06 12.68 -12.61
N ALA A 19 -8.00 11.34 -12.66
CA ALA A 19 -6.74 10.61 -12.56
C ALA A 19 -5.75 11.04 -13.66
N ASP A 20 -4.53 11.40 -13.25
CA ASP A 20 -3.44 11.85 -14.11
C ASP A 20 -2.26 10.84 -14.14
N VAL A 21 -2.43 9.70 -13.46
CA VAL A 21 -1.55 8.54 -13.48
C VAL A 21 -2.35 7.25 -13.38
N HIS A 22 -1.86 6.20 -14.05
CA HIS A 22 -2.36 4.84 -13.89
C HIS A 22 -1.20 3.93 -13.48
N PHE A 23 -1.48 2.97 -12.61
CA PHE A 23 -0.50 1.99 -12.15
C PHE A 23 -0.88 0.62 -12.68
N LEU A 24 0.04 -0.05 -13.36
CA LEU A 24 -0.10 -1.46 -13.72
C LEU A 24 0.58 -2.29 -12.62
N VAL A 25 -0.21 -2.81 -11.68
CA VAL A 25 0.23 -3.44 -10.44
C VAL A 25 0.10 -4.95 -10.53
N GLY A 26 1.05 -5.69 -9.96
CA GLY A 26 1.07 -7.15 -9.98
C GLY A 26 1.89 -7.72 -11.15
N ASP A 27 2.04 -9.04 -11.17
CA ASP A 27 2.81 -9.76 -12.18
C ASP A 27 1.96 -10.80 -12.92
N GLY A 28 2.40 -11.18 -14.12
CA GLY A 28 1.72 -12.17 -14.96
C GLY A 28 0.26 -11.84 -15.24
N ASP A 29 -0.62 -12.83 -15.00
CA ASP A 29 -2.06 -12.76 -15.24
C ASP A 29 -2.83 -12.01 -14.14
N GLU A 30 -2.17 -11.65 -13.03
CA GLU A 30 -2.79 -10.93 -11.90
C GLU A 30 -2.60 -9.41 -11.99
N LYS A 31 -2.17 -8.91 -13.16
CA LYS A 31 -1.96 -7.48 -13.39
C LYS A 31 -3.27 -6.71 -13.38
N GLU A 32 -3.29 -5.63 -12.61
CA GLU A 32 -4.42 -4.72 -12.50
C GLU A 32 -4.01 -3.28 -12.82
N LEU A 33 -4.81 -2.59 -13.64
CA LEU A 33 -4.64 -1.17 -13.91
C LEU A 33 -5.43 -0.34 -12.89
N VAL A 34 -4.75 0.47 -12.10
CA VAL A 34 -5.33 1.26 -11.00
C VAL A 34 -5.13 2.76 -11.27
N PRO A 35 -6.21 3.56 -11.45
CA PRO A 35 -6.10 5.01 -11.62
C PRO A 35 -5.78 5.71 -10.29
N ALA A 36 -5.00 6.78 -10.32
CA ALA A 36 -4.68 7.59 -9.15
C ALA A 36 -4.30 9.04 -9.51
N HIS A 37 -4.02 9.85 -8.49
CA HIS A 37 -3.74 11.28 -8.61
C HIS A 37 -2.33 11.61 -8.12
N LYS A 38 -1.48 12.11 -9.01
CA LYS A 38 -0.07 12.47 -8.70
C LYS A 38 0.01 13.45 -7.55
N LEU A 39 -0.84 14.48 -7.51
CA LEU A 39 -0.79 15.50 -6.45
C LEU A 39 -0.93 14.89 -5.05
N ILE A 40 -1.87 13.96 -4.89
CA ILE A 40 -2.14 13.30 -3.61
C ILE A 40 -0.95 12.40 -3.24
N LEU A 41 -0.48 11.59 -4.19
CA LEU A 41 0.64 10.67 -3.99
C LEU A 41 1.96 11.38 -3.66
N LYS A 42 2.28 12.47 -4.37
CA LYS A 42 3.46 13.32 -4.10
C LYS A 42 3.46 13.86 -2.68
N LYS A 43 2.27 14.18 -2.14
CA LYS A 43 2.17 14.72 -0.79
C LYS A 43 2.33 13.65 0.29
N ALA A 44 1.91 12.42 -0.01
CA ALA A 44 1.97 11.29 0.91
C ALA A 44 3.32 10.56 0.92
N SER A 45 4.11 10.66 -0.15
CA SER A 45 5.35 9.89 -0.35
C SER A 45 6.41 10.72 -1.06
N ASP A 46 7.61 10.75 -0.49
CA ASP A 46 8.81 11.29 -1.14
C ASP A 46 9.26 10.44 -2.34
N VAL A 47 9.03 9.13 -2.31
CA VAL A 47 9.30 8.21 -3.43
C VAL A 47 8.42 8.54 -4.62
N PHE A 48 7.10 8.71 -4.43
CA PHE A 48 6.22 9.16 -5.50
C PHE A 48 6.54 10.59 -5.94
N GLU A 49 6.94 11.46 -5.00
CA GLU A 49 7.39 12.80 -5.35
C GLU A 49 8.59 12.79 -6.29
N ALA A 50 9.63 12.03 -5.95
CA ALA A 50 10.81 11.85 -6.79
C ALA A 50 10.42 11.27 -8.15
N MET A 51 9.66 10.17 -8.17
CA MET A 51 9.20 9.49 -9.39
C MET A 51 8.56 10.47 -10.38
N PHE A 52 7.60 11.28 -9.93
CA PHE A 52 6.86 12.18 -10.81
C PHE A 52 7.56 13.52 -11.10
N ARG A 53 8.59 13.89 -10.33
CA ARG A 53 9.46 15.03 -10.66
C ARG A 53 10.26 14.75 -11.93
N PHE A 54 10.72 13.52 -12.14
CA PHE A 54 11.50 13.12 -13.32
C PHE A 54 10.64 12.97 -14.57
N ASP A 55 9.42 12.44 -14.46
CA ASP A 55 8.47 12.39 -15.59
C ASP A 55 8.24 13.77 -16.21
N SER A 56 8.07 14.79 -15.37
CA SER A 56 7.82 16.16 -15.81
C SER A 56 9.02 16.80 -16.51
N GLN A 57 10.23 16.28 -16.29
CA GLN A 57 11.48 16.77 -16.90
C GLN A 57 11.79 16.03 -18.21
N ASN A 58 11.47 14.73 -18.30
CA ASN A 58 11.71 13.90 -19.48
C ASN A 58 10.70 14.13 -20.62
N VAL A 59 9.49 14.61 -20.31
CA VAL A 59 8.48 15.05 -21.31
C VAL A 59 9.00 16.17 -22.25
N LYS A 60 10.12 16.81 -21.93
CA LYS A 60 10.76 17.79 -22.84
C LYS A 60 11.58 17.15 -23.97
N VAL A 61 11.87 15.85 -23.95
CA VAL A 61 12.83 15.22 -24.89
C VAL A 61 12.18 14.23 -25.86
N GLU A 62 11.01 13.69 -25.54
CA GLU A 62 10.39 12.65 -26.36
C GLU A 62 8.93 12.99 -26.67
N ASN A 63 8.75 13.51 -27.89
CA ASN A 63 7.54 13.52 -28.72
C ASN A 63 6.20 13.50 -27.97
N ALA A 64 5.54 14.66 -28.00
CA ALA A 64 4.14 14.85 -27.73
C ALA A 64 3.24 13.82 -28.46
N SER A 65 3.06 12.65 -27.85
CA SER A 65 1.90 11.80 -28.10
C SER A 65 0.87 12.16 -27.05
N ALA A 66 -0.19 12.79 -27.51
CA ALA A 66 -1.28 13.34 -26.74
C ALA A 66 -2.14 12.23 -26.11
N ASN A 67 -1.63 11.55 -25.09
CA ASN A 67 -2.42 10.81 -24.13
C ASN A 67 -1.97 11.18 -22.71
N CYS A 68 -2.88 11.85 -22.02
CA CYS A 68 -2.77 12.63 -20.80
C CYS A 68 -2.50 11.84 -19.50
N CYS A 69 -2.17 10.55 -19.59
CA CYS A 69 -2.03 9.66 -18.44
C CYS A 69 -0.74 8.83 -18.55
N SER A 70 0.20 9.04 -17.61
CA SER A 70 1.38 8.18 -17.49
C SER A 70 1.01 6.84 -16.88
N VAL A 71 1.49 5.73 -17.46
CA VAL A 71 1.38 4.39 -16.87
C VAL A 71 2.67 4.05 -16.14
N VAL A 72 2.58 3.66 -14.87
CA VAL A 72 3.70 3.23 -14.04
C VAL A 72 3.54 1.74 -13.72
N GLU A 73 4.54 0.93 -14.06
CA GLU A 73 4.51 -0.51 -13.77
C GLU A 73 5.06 -0.82 -12.37
N MET A 74 4.38 -1.71 -11.65
CA MET A 74 4.70 -2.14 -10.29
C MET A 74 4.56 -3.66 -10.15
N PRO A 75 5.47 -4.44 -10.75
CA PRO A 75 5.35 -5.90 -10.81
C PRO A 75 5.56 -6.59 -9.45
N ASP A 76 6.23 -5.93 -8.51
CA ASP A 76 6.59 -6.48 -7.20
C ASP A 76 5.62 -6.09 -6.08
N VAL A 77 4.49 -5.47 -6.41
CA VAL A 77 3.46 -5.08 -5.44
C VAL A 77 2.16 -5.77 -5.82
N GLU A 78 1.52 -6.38 -4.84
CA GLU A 78 0.22 -7.03 -5.03
C GLU A 78 -0.88 -5.98 -5.22
N PRO A 79 -1.83 -6.19 -6.15
CA PRO A 79 -2.94 -5.25 -6.39
C PRO A 79 -3.74 -4.92 -5.13
N ALA A 80 -4.02 -5.91 -4.28
CA ALA A 80 -4.77 -5.73 -3.04
C ALA A 80 -4.01 -4.82 -2.05
N ALA A 81 -2.71 -5.05 -1.89
CA ALA A 81 -1.87 -4.23 -1.02
C ALA A 81 -1.77 -2.78 -1.52
N PHE A 82 -1.62 -2.59 -2.83
CA PHE A 82 -1.57 -1.25 -3.43
C PHE A 82 -2.89 -0.49 -3.25
N LYS A 83 -4.04 -1.15 -3.47
CA LYS A 83 -5.36 -0.53 -3.26
C LYS A 83 -5.57 -0.12 -1.81
N LEU A 84 -5.14 -0.94 -0.84
CA LEU A 84 -5.22 -0.58 0.57
C LEU A 84 -4.30 0.61 0.92
N MET A 85 -3.09 0.63 0.37
CA MET A 85 -2.19 1.77 0.51
C MET A 85 -2.82 3.06 -0.05
N LEU A 86 -3.52 2.99 -1.19
CA LEU A 86 -4.27 4.14 -1.70
C LEU A 86 -5.42 4.54 -0.78
N SER A 87 -6.20 3.59 -0.28
CA SER A 87 -7.29 3.87 0.69
C SER A 87 -6.77 4.60 1.93
N PHE A 88 -5.60 4.20 2.43
CA PHE A 88 -4.91 4.90 3.51
C PHE A 88 -4.47 6.32 3.09
N ILE A 89 -3.77 6.47 1.97
CA ILE A 89 -3.27 7.77 1.49
C ILE A 89 -4.42 8.79 1.29
N TYR A 90 -5.59 8.34 0.83
CA TYR A 90 -6.70 9.21 0.51
C TYR A 90 -7.55 9.58 1.74
N ALA A 91 -7.64 8.68 2.73
CA ALA A 91 -8.63 8.85 3.79
C ALA A 91 -8.33 8.11 5.10
N ASP A 92 -7.07 7.72 5.34
CA ASP A 92 -6.62 6.93 6.49
C ASP A 92 -7.46 5.64 6.68
N ASP A 93 -7.96 5.07 5.58
CA ASP A 93 -8.89 3.93 5.61
C ASP A 93 -8.12 2.60 5.57
N LEU A 94 -8.16 1.90 6.71
CA LEU A 94 -7.52 0.60 6.95
C LEU A 94 -8.53 -0.54 7.08
N SER A 95 -9.78 -0.33 6.71
CA SER A 95 -10.84 -1.34 6.88
C SER A 95 -10.59 -2.66 6.15
N GLY A 96 -9.73 -2.65 5.13
CA GLY A 96 -9.31 -3.84 4.39
C GLY A 96 -8.04 -4.51 4.92
N LEU A 97 -7.38 -3.98 5.95
CA LEU A 97 -6.16 -4.55 6.52
C LEU A 97 -6.50 -5.81 7.33
N ASN A 98 -5.80 -6.92 7.05
CA ASN A 98 -5.97 -8.18 7.77
C ASN A 98 -4.70 -9.04 7.69
N GLY A 99 -4.71 -10.19 8.36
CA GLY A 99 -3.56 -11.09 8.41
C GLY A 99 -3.12 -11.70 7.07
N ASP A 100 -3.98 -11.69 6.05
CA ASP A 100 -3.63 -12.20 4.71
C ASP A 100 -2.80 -11.19 3.92
N ASN A 101 -3.09 -9.89 4.06
CA ASN A 101 -2.44 -8.82 3.28
C ASN A 101 -1.47 -7.94 4.07
N ALA A 102 -1.43 -8.06 5.40
CA ALA A 102 -0.63 -7.18 6.28
C ALA A 102 0.83 -7.07 5.85
N MET A 103 1.46 -8.20 5.48
CA MET A 103 2.88 -8.21 5.10
C MET A 103 3.14 -7.62 3.71
N ALA A 104 2.23 -7.81 2.75
CA ALA A 104 2.31 -7.17 1.44
C ALA A 104 2.11 -5.65 1.55
N VAL A 105 1.21 -5.21 2.44
CA VAL A 105 0.97 -3.79 2.72
C VAL A 105 2.16 -3.18 3.46
N LEU A 106 2.75 -3.89 4.43
CA LEU A 106 3.98 -3.47 5.12
C LEU A 106 5.12 -3.24 4.13
N TYR A 107 5.30 -4.17 3.19
CA TYR A 107 6.28 -4.04 2.11
C TYR A 107 6.02 -2.78 1.27
N ALA A 108 4.78 -2.57 0.80
CA ALA A 108 4.42 -1.38 0.02
C ALA A 108 4.64 -0.08 0.81
N ALA A 109 4.21 -0.05 2.08
CA ALA A 109 4.39 1.10 2.97
C ALA A 109 5.86 1.48 3.13
N LYS A 110 6.75 0.48 3.28
CA LYS A 110 8.19 0.70 3.38
C LYS A 110 8.79 1.12 2.04
N LYS A 111 8.44 0.42 0.95
CA LYS A 111 8.94 0.70 -0.40
C LYS A 111 8.61 2.11 -0.87
N TYR A 112 7.40 2.59 -0.61
CA TYR A 112 6.94 3.92 -0.99
C TYR A 112 7.03 4.94 0.15
N ASN A 113 7.65 4.58 1.27
CA ASN A 113 7.85 5.47 2.42
C ASN A 113 6.56 6.22 2.81
N ILE A 114 5.52 5.48 3.16
CA ILE A 114 4.23 6.01 3.63
C ILE A 114 4.21 5.97 5.16
N PRO A 115 4.66 7.03 5.84
CA PRO A 115 4.61 7.09 7.30
C PRO A 115 3.15 7.02 7.78
N GLY A 116 2.90 6.24 8.82
CA GLY A 116 1.55 6.03 9.36
C GLY A 116 0.87 4.74 8.89
N LEU A 117 1.21 4.22 7.70
CA LEU A 117 0.72 2.90 7.26
C LEU A 117 1.52 1.75 7.87
N PHE A 118 2.79 1.99 8.20
CA PHE A 118 3.72 0.98 8.71
C PHE A 118 3.31 0.39 10.07
N GLY A 119 2.93 1.22 11.03
CA GLY A 119 2.55 0.79 12.39
C GLY A 119 1.34 -0.15 12.41
N PRO A 120 0.20 0.23 11.79
CA PRO A 120 -0.98 -0.63 11.73
C PRO A 120 -0.72 -2.03 11.14
N CYS A 121 0.22 -2.17 10.20
CA CYS A 121 0.59 -3.47 9.66
C CYS A 121 1.30 -4.38 10.69
N LEU A 122 2.00 -3.81 11.66
CA LEU A 122 2.67 -4.52 12.75
C LEU A 122 1.72 -4.78 13.93
N ASP A 123 0.65 -3.98 14.06
CA ASP A 123 -0.38 -4.17 15.08
C ASP A 123 -1.28 -5.39 14.78
N VAL A 124 -1.23 -5.93 13.56
CA VAL A 124 -1.93 -7.17 13.21
C VAL A 124 -1.34 -8.32 14.01
N PRO A 125 -2.13 -9.07 14.81
CA PRO A 125 -1.59 -10.12 15.65
C PRO A 125 -0.90 -11.21 14.83
N VAL A 126 0.30 -11.61 15.28
CA VAL A 126 1.15 -12.62 14.60
C VAL A 126 0.42 -13.94 14.32
N PHE A 127 -0.52 -14.34 15.19
CA PHE A 127 -1.28 -15.57 15.00
C PHE A 127 -2.34 -15.50 13.89
N GLU A 128 -2.77 -14.29 13.52
CA GLU A 128 -3.70 -14.04 12.41
C GLU A 128 -2.99 -13.98 11.06
N LEU A 129 -1.65 -13.82 11.05
CA LEU A 129 -0.88 -13.77 9.83
C LEU A 129 -0.95 -15.10 9.08
N SER A 130 -1.33 -15.03 7.82
CA SER A 130 -1.43 -16.19 6.93
C SER A 130 -0.08 -16.87 6.72
N ASN A 131 1.00 -16.08 6.71
CA ASN A 131 2.36 -16.53 6.47
C ASN A 131 3.36 -15.90 7.46
N ILE A 132 3.51 -16.54 8.61
CA ILE A 132 4.43 -16.12 9.67
C ILE A 132 5.91 -16.14 9.24
N PHE A 133 6.29 -17.01 8.29
CA PHE A 133 7.65 -17.05 7.76
C PHE A 133 7.96 -15.81 6.92
N MET A 134 7.02 -15.37 6.09
CA MET A 134 7.14 -14.11 5.35
C MET A 134 7.15 -12.92 6.29
N ALA A 135 6.33 -12.95 7.34
CA ALA A 135 6.34 -11.92 8.37
C ALA A 135 7.71 -11.80 9.06
N TYR A 136 8.29 -12.93 9.47
CA TYR A 136 9.65 -12.97 10.03
C TYR A 136 10.70 -12.48 9.03
N ALA A 137 10.61 -12.88 7.76
CA ALA A 137 11.54 -12.43 6.71
C ALA A 137 11.49 -10.91 6.51
N HIS A 138 10.29 -10.31 6.47
CA HIS A 138 10.13 -8.86 6.43
C HIS A 138 10.62 -8.18 7.71
N ALA A 139 10.38 -8.79 8.88
CA ALA A 139 10.88 -8.27 10.16
C ALA A 139 12.40 -8.15 10.14
N CYS A 140 13.10 -9.19 9.69
CA CYS A 140 14.55 -9.17 9.54
C CYS A 140 15.02 -8.18 8.47
N LEU A 141 14.31 -8.09 7.33
CA LEU A 141 14.65 -7.17 6.25
C LEU A 141 14.53 -5.70 6.66
N PHE A 142 13.60 -5.39 7.58
CA PHE A 142 13.30 -4.04 8.03
C PHE A 142 13.87 -3.70 9.41
N ASP A 143 14.73 -4.56 9.96
CA ASP A 143 15.37 -4.42 11.27
C ASP A 143 14.35 -4.25 12.43
N LEU A 144 13.26 -5.03 12.41
CA LEU A 144 12.21 -5.05 13.42
C LEU A 144 12.41 -6.19 14.42
N GLU A 145 13.36 -6.03 15.33
CA GLU A 145 13.77 -7.11 16.27
C GLU A 145 12.63 -7.63 17.14
N ASP A 146 11.82 -6.74 17.72
CA ASP A 146 10.70 -7.14 18.59
C ASP A 146 9.67 -7.98 17.81
N PHE A 147 9.29 -7.53 16.61
CA PHE A 147 8.34 -8.23 15.75
C PHE A 147 8.91 -9.56 15.24
N ALA A 148 10.22 -9.61 14.95
CA ALA A 148 10.90 -10.85 14.58
C ALA A 148 10.86 -11.88 15.72
N ASN A 149 11.09 -11.44 16.96
CA ASN A 149 11.01 -12.28 18.15
C ASN A 149 9.59 -12.80 18.40
N ASP A 150 8.58 -11.97 18.18
CA ASP A 150 7.17 -12.36 18.29
C ASP A 150 6.79 -13.44 17.27
N CYS A 151 7.29 -13.34 16.03
CA CYS A 151 7.09 -14.34 14.98
C CYS A 151 7.70 -15.72 15.32
N LEU A 152 8.68 -15.78 16.21
CA LEU A 152 9.31 -17.03 16.66
C LEU A 152 8.58 -17.68 17.84
N GLN A 153 7.64 -16.97 18.48
CA GLN A 153 6.88 -17.55 19.58
C GLN A 153 5.88 -18.60 19.09
N PRO A 154 5.68 -19.70 19.84
CA PRO A 154 4.67 -20.69 19.48
C PRO A 154 3.27 -20.05 19.52
N ARG A 155 2.44 -20.35 18.52
CA ARG A 155 1.06 -19.85 18.48
C ARG A 155 0.31 -20.28 19.74
N PRO A 156 -0.47 -19.37 20.37
CA PRO A 156 -1.27 -19.72 21.53
C PRO A 156 -2.19 -20.87 21.15
N SER A 157 -2.14 -21.95 21.92
CA SER A 157 -3.04 -23.08 21.73
C SER A 157 -4.47 -22.60 22.00
N SER A 158 -5.39 -22.89 21.08
CA SER A 158 -6.82 -22.57 21.13
C SER A 158 -7.56 -23.15 22.36
N LEU A 159 -6.85 -23.87 23.24
CA LEU A 159 -7.34 -24.43 24.50
C LEU A 159 -7.32 -23.44 25.68
N THR A 160 -6.77 -22.23 25.53
CA THR A 160 -6.67 -21.24 26.63
C THR A 160 -7.76 -20.17 26.65
N LEU A 161 -8.58 -20.05 25.60
CA LEU A 161 -9.67 -19.07 25.50
C LEU A 161 -11.03 -19.54 26.07
N GLY A 162 -11.08 -20.73 26.70
CA GLY A 162 -12.33 -21.37 27.12
C GLY A 162 -12.45 -21.71 28.61
N LEU A 163 -11.60 -21.20 29.49
CA LEU A 163 -11.68 -21.46 30.94
C LEU A 163 -11.61 -20.15 31.73
N ASN A 164 -12.74 -19.46 31.80
CA ASN A 164 -13.11 -18.58 32.90
C ASN A 164 -14.63 -18.60 33.08
#